data_AF-A0A814F8C2-F1
#
_entry.id   AF-A0A814F8C2-F1
#
_cell.length_a   1.000
_cell.length_b   1.000
_cell.length_c   1.000
_cell.angle_alpha   90.00
_cell.angle_beta   90.00
_cell.angle_gamma   90.00
#
_symmetry.space_group_name_H-M   'P 1'
#
loop_
_entity.id
_entity.type
_entity.pdbx_description
1 polymer ?
#
loop_
_entity_poly.entity_id
_entity_poly.type
_entity_poly.pdbx_seq_one_letter_code
_entity_poly.pdbx_strand_id
1 'polypeptide(L)'
;MNRCDRLIALCGSILGILALIVACTALSSRNWEKETNIDYFHSSPKYNQLHLSRIMSIFSLIFTFIGIITSSFMIIKHFWKYWNLLAPGAYLLASLTLLLAMCEASRLMHHNGWPSYIYGISFSLLLLATQIMAALSGKLIFSYQSL
;
A
#
# COMPACT_ATOMS: atom_id res chain seq x y z
N MET A 1 -17.02 21.42 4.86
CA MET A 1 -15.93 20.68 5.53
C MET A 1 -15.82 21.08 6.98
N ASN A 2 -16.37 20.25 7.86
CA ASN A 2 -16.26 20.41 9.31
C ASN A 2 -14.78 20.30 9.71
N ARG A 3 -14.42 20.85 10.89
CA ARG A 3 -13.05 20.74 11.41
C ARG A 3 -12.61 19.27 11.53
N CYS A 4 -13.54 18.38 11.87
CA CYS A 4 -13.31 16.93 11.96
C CYS A 4 -12.91 16.31 10.61
N ASP A 5 -13.59 16.64 9.51
CA ASP A 5 -13.29 16.08 8.18
C ASP A 5 -11.87 16.45 7.69
N ARG A 6 -11.44 17.69 8.00
CA ARG A 6 -10.07 18.14 7.70
C ARG A 6 -9.02 17.39 8.51
N LEU A 7 -9.29 17.13 9.79
CA LEU A 7 -8.41 16.32 10.64
C LEU A 7 -8.34 14.88 10.14
N ILE A 8 -9.46 14.28 9.75
CA ILE A 8 -9.50 12.92 9.19
C ILE A 8 -8.67 12.83 7.90
N ALA A 9 -8.83 13.78 6.98
CA ALA A 9 -8.04 13.84 5.75
C ALA A 9 -6.53 13.99 6.05
N LEU A 10 -6.16 14.84 7.00
CA LEU A 10 -4.78 15.04 7.42
C LEU A 10 -4.18 13.77 8.05
N CYS A 11 -4.91 13.11 8.95
CA CYS A 11 -4.51 11.83 9.56
C CYS A 11 -4.33 10.75 8.49
N GLY A 12 -5.24 10.66 7.52
CA GLY A 12 -5.14 9.74 6.39
C GLY A 12 -3.86 9.96 5.57
N SER A 13 -3.53 11.22 5.25
CA SER A 13 -2.29 11.56 4.54
C SER A 13 -1.03 11.20 5.33
N ILE A 14 -1.00 11.47 6.64
CA ILE A 14 0.15 11.12 7.51
C ILE A 14 0.35 9.60 7.56
N LEU A 15 -0.73 8.84 7.76
CA LEU A 15 -0.68 7.38 7.75
C LEU A 15 -0.22 6.84 6.39
N GLY A 16 -0.65 7.47 5.30
CA GLY A 16 -0.20 7.10 3.96
C GLY A 16 1.29 7.31 3.74
N ILE A 17 1.83 8.44 4.21
CA ILE A 17 3.27 8.70 4.14
C ILE A 17 4.04 7.68 4.98
N LEU A 18 3.56 7.35 6.18
CA LEU A 18 4.18 6.32 7.03
C LEU A 18 4.16 4.95 6.35
N ALA A 19 3.03 4.55 5.76
CA ALA A 19 2.91 3.32 4.99
C ALA A 19 3.89 3.29 3.80
N LEU A 20 3.99 4.40 3.06
CA LEU A 20 4.94 4.56 1.95
C LEU A 20 6.40 4.38 2.41
N ILE A 21 6.78 5.00 3.54
CA ILE A 21 8.13 4.84 4.12
C ILE A 21 8.40 3.37 4.47
N VAL A 22 7.47 2.71 5.18
CA VAL A 22 7.62 1.29 5.55
C VAL A 22 7.77 0.41 4.32
N ALA A 23 6.95 0.62 3.29
CA ALA A 23 7.01 -0.15 2.05
C ALA A 23 8.32 0.09 1.27
N CYS A 24 8.79 1.34 1.19
CA CYS A 24 10.10 1.65 0.61
C CYS A 24 11.24 0.98 1.38
N THR A 25 11.15 0.94 2.71
CA THR A 25 12.16 0.29 3.56
C THR A 25 12.16 -1.24 3.35
N ALA A 26 10.96 -1.83 3.21
CA ALA A 26 10.79 -3.26 2.92
C ALA A 26 11.34 -3.65 1.54
N LEU A 27 11.16 -2.80 0.52
CA LEU A 27 11.69 -3.00 -0.84
C LEU A 27 13.20 -2.74 -0.95
N SER A 28 13.72 -1.77 -0.20
CA SER A 28 15.14 -1.38 -0.17
C SER A 28 16.00 -2.33 0.68
N SER A 29 15.38 -3.23 1.45
CA SER A 29 16.10 -4.21 2.26
C SER A 29 17.04 -5.04 1.39
N ARG A 30 18.36 -4.87 1.61
CA ARG A 30 19.46 -5.62 0.97
C ARG A 30 19.33 -7.15 1.07
N ASN A 31 18.43 -7.65 1.92
CA ASN A 31 18.13 -9.07 2.02
C ASN A 31 17.54 -9.61 0.70
N TRP A 32 16.74 -8.79 -0.02
CA TRP A 32 16.23 -9.18 -1.35
C TRP A 32 17.36 -9.37 -2.36
N GLU A 33 18.39 -8.51 -2.34
CA GLU A 33 19.49 -8.57 -3.30
C GLU A 33 20.43 -9.75 -3.04
N LYS A 34 20.79 -9.99 -1.79
CA LYS A 34 21.65 -11.12 -1.41
C LYS A 34 21.05 -12.48 -1.77
N GLU A 35 19.73 -12.63 -1.65
CA GLU A 35 19.03 -13.85 -2.05
C GLU A 35 18.92 -13.96 -3.58
N THR A 36 18.66 -12.87 -4.31
CA THR A 36 18.61 -12.92 -5.78
C THR A 36 19.95 -13.26 -6.42
N ASN A 37 21.08 -12.78 -5.88
CA ASN A 37 22.41 -13.00 -6.48
C ASN A 37 22.88 -14.45 -6.44
N ILE A 38 22.33 -15.28 -5.54
CA ILE A 38 22.66 -16.71 -5.45
C ILE A 38 21.86 -17.51 -6.50
N ASP A 39 20.67 -17.05 -6.87
CA ASP A 39 19.76 -17.76 -7.80
C ASP A 39 19.82 -17.25 -9.26
N TYR A 40 20.53 -16.14 -9.55
CA TYR A 40 20.65 -15.57 -10.91
C TYR A 40 21.24 -16.53 -11.96
N PHE A 41 21.93 -17.60 -11.54
CA PHE A 41 22.54 -18.59 -12.44
C PHE A 41 21.61 -19.73 -12.84
N HIS A 42 20.40 -19.84 -12.26
CA HIS A 42 19.43 -20.85 -12.66
C HIS A 42 18.12 -20.19 -13.10
N SER A 43 17.78 -20.39 -14.36
CA SER A 43 16.50 -20.08 -15.01
C SER A 43 15.33 -20.90 -14.42
N SER A 44 15.12 -20.77 -13.12
CA SER A 44 14.11 -21.47 -12.34
C SER A 44 12.80 -20.68 -12.33
N PRO A 45 11.63 -21.32 -12.46
CA PRO A 45 10.32 -20.65 -12.40
C PRO A 45 10.08 -19.84 -11.12
N LYS A 46 10.87 -20.07 -10.06
CA LYS A 46 10.88 -19.27 -8.83
C LYS A 46 11.24 -17.79 -9.07
N TYR A 47 12.11 -17.50 -10.04
CA TYR A 47 12.54 -16.14 -10.34
C TYR A 47 11.41 -15.27 -10.90
N ASN A 48 10.55 -15.86 -11.75
CA ASN A 48 9.39 -15.16 -12.32
C ASN A 48 8.37 -14.77 -11.23
N GLN A 49 8.20 -15.61 -10.20
CA GLN A 49 7.29 -15.33 -9.09
C GLN A 49 7.80 -14.18 -8.21
N LEU A 50 9.10 -14.13 -7.93
CA LEU A 50 9.72 -13.03 -7.17
C LEU A 50 9.61 -11.70 -7.93
N HIS A 51 9.83 -11.71 -9.24
CA HIS A 51 9.63 -10.53 -10.09
C HIS A 51 8.19 -10.05 -10.08
N LEU A 52 7.22 -10.96 -10.18
CA LEU A 52 5.80 -10.61 -10.10
C LEU A 52 5.47 -9.97 -8.75
N SER A 53 5.94 -10.53 -7.63
CA SER A 53 5.73 -9.96 -6.29
C SER A 53 6.34 -8.55 -6.16
N ARG A 54 7.53 -8.32 -6.70
CA ARG A 54 8.16 -6.98 -6.75
C ARG A 54 7.31 -6.00 -7.56
N ILE A 55 6.87 -6.39 -8.75
CA ILE A 55 6.03 -5.58 -9.61
C ILE A 55 4.71 -5.21 -8.91
N MET A 56 4.04 -6.17 -8.27
CA MET A 56 2.80 -5.93 -7.51
C MET A 56 3.02 -4.98 -6.33
N SER A 57 4.16 -5.09 -5.65
CA SER A 57 4.54 -4.18 -4.56
C SER A 57 4.77 -2.75 -5.06
N ILE A 58 5.41 -2.59 -6.23
CA ILE A 58 5.60 -1.29 -6.88
C ILE A 58 4.24 -0.67 -7.27
N PHE A 59 3.32 -1.46 -7.83
CA PHE A 59 1.97 -0.96 -8.15
C PHE A 59 1.22 -0.50 -6.89
N SER A 60 1.31 -1.26 -5.79
CA SER A 60 0.72 -0.87 -4.51
C SER A 60 1.30 0.47 -4.00
N LEU A 61 2.61 0.68 -4.16
CA LEU A 61 3.25 1.97 -3.84
C LEU A 61 2.70 3.12 -4.67
N ILE A 62 2.56 2.92 -5.99
CA ILE A 62 2.04 3.93 -6.91
C ILE A 62 0.61 4.30 -6.51
N PHE A 63 -0.26 3.32 -6.25
CA PHE A 63 -1.63 3.58 -5.82
C PHE A 63 -1.71 4.28 -4.45
N THR A 64 -0.84 3.90 -3.51
CA THR A 64 -0.74 4.57 -2.20
C THR A 64 -0.34 6.03 -2.38
N PHE A 65 0.65 6.31 -3.25
CA PHE A 65 1.10 7.66 -3.54
C PHE A 65 0.01 8.51 -4.21
N ILE A 66 -0.71 7.94 -5.18
CA ILE A 66 -1.90 8.60 -5.79
C ILE A 66 -2.93 8.91 -4.70
N GLY A 67 -3.21 7.96 -3.80
CA GLY A 67 -4.10 8.17 -2.66
C GLY A 67 -3.67 9.33 -1.76
N ILE A 68 -2.37 9.46 -1.45
CA ILE A 68 -1.83 10.56 -0.64
C ILE A 68 -2.02 11.90 -1.36
N ILE A 69 -1.68 11.97 -2.64
CA ILE A 69 -1.83 13.17 -3.47
C ILE A 69 -3.31 13.60 -3.51
N THR A 70 -4.19 12.67 -3.83
CA THR A 70 -5.64 12.93 -3.93
C THR A 70 -6.23 13.35 -2.59
N SER A 71 -5.84 12.72 -1.48
CA SER A 71 -6.23 13.12 -0.11
C SER A 71 -5.73 14.51 0.26
N SER A 72 -4.53 14.89 -0.21
CA SER A 72 -3.96 16.21 0.01
C SER A 72 -4.70 17.29 -0.78
N PHE A 73 -5.10 17.00 -2.02
CA PHE A 73 -5.94 17.91 -2.81
C PHE A 73 -7.35 18.08 -2.24
N MET A 74 -7.88 17.08 -1.52
CA MET A 74 -9.12 17.23 -0.75
C MET A 74 -8.97 18.25 0.40
N ILE A 75 -7.79 18.71 0.80
CA ILE A 75 -7.73 19.82 1.77
C ILE A 75 -8.14 21.14 1.10
N ILE A 76 -8.02 21.22 -0.24
CA ILE A 76 -8.31 22.42 -1.04
C ILE A 76 -9.78 22.41 -1.48
N LYS A 77 -10.56 23.39 -0.99
CA LYS A 77 -12.02 23.52 -1.23
C LYS A 77 -12.45 23.40 -2.70
N HIS A 78 -11.63 23.87 -3.64
CA HIS A 78 -12.04 24.02 -5.04
C HIS A 78 -12.11 22.69 -5.81
N PHE A 79 -11.34 21.67 -5.41
CA PHE A 79 -11.23 20.42 -6.15
C PHE A 79 -12.12 19.30 -5.61
N TRP A 80 -12.79 19.51 -4.48
CA TRP A 80 -13.47 18.47 -3.71
C TRP A 80 -14.43 17.55 -4.49
N LYS A 81 -15.21 18.11 -5.44
CA LYS A 81 -16.27 17.37 -6.14
C LYS A 81 -15.73 16.22 -7.00
N TYR A 82 -14.55 16.36 -7.58
CA TYR A 82 -13.99 15.37 -8.52
C TYR A 82 -13.09 14.34 -7.83
N TRP A 83 -12.48 14.71 -6.71
CA TRP A 83 -11.44 13.90 -6.06
C TRP A 83 -11.96 13.02 -4.93
N ASN A 84 -13.23 13.19 -4.52
CA ASN A 84 -13.85 12.45 -3.42
C ASN A 84 -13.87 10.93 -3.62
N LEU A 85 -14.05 10.45 -4.86
CA LEU A 85 -14.08 9.01 -5.17
C LEU A 85 -12.68 8.44 -5.49
N LEU A 86 -11.76 9.30 -5.92
CA LEU A 86 -10.43 8.90 -6.36
C LEU A 86 -9.55 8.45 -5.18
N ALA A 87 -9.57 9.17 -4.06
CA ALA A 87 -8.74 8.81 -2.88
C ALA A 87 -9.09 7.43 -2.28
N PRO A 88 -10.35 7.13 -1.91
CA PRO A 88 -10.69 5.81 -1.39
C PRO A 88 -10.54 4.70 -2.44
N GLY A 89 -10.84 4.99 -3.72
CA GLY A 89 -10.60 4.05 -4.81
C GLY A 89 -9.12 3.68 -4.93
N ALA A 90 -8.22 4.66 -4.87
CA ALA A 90 -6.77 4.43 -4.90
C ALA A 90 -6.29 3.58 -3.71
N TYR A 91 -6.76 3.86 -2.49
CA TYR A 91 -6.39 3.06 -1.31
C TYR A 91 -6.96 1.63 -1.34
N LEU A 92 -8.15 1.43 -1.91
CA LEU A 92 -8.69 0.08 -2.13
C LEU A 92 -7.84 -0.72 -3.14
N LEU A 93 -7.46 -0.10 -4.26
CA LEU A 93 -6.57 -0.73 -5.24
C LEU A 93 -5.18 -1.01 -4.66
N ALA A 94 -4.63 -0.09 -3.85
CA ALA A 94 -3.38 -0.29 -3.11
C ALA A 94 -3.47 -1.49 -2.16
N SER A 95 -4.58 -1.63 -1.44
CA SER A 95 -4.84 -2.75 -0.52
C SER A 95 -4.94 -4.08 -1.27
N LEU A 96 -5.65 -4.11 -2.40
CA LEU A 96 -5.84 -5.31 -3.20
C LEU A 96 -4.52 -5.79 -3.81
N THR A 97 -3.77 -4.88 -4.43
CA THR A 97 -2.45 -5.19 -5.00
C THR A 97 -1.46 -5.65 -3.93
N LEU A 98 -1.52 -5.05 -2.75
CA LEU A 98 -0.69 -5.47 -1.63
C LEU A 98 -1.05 -6.86 -1.10
N LEU A 99 -2.34 -7.15 -0.97
CA LEU A 99 -2.80 -8.48 -0.55
C LEU A 99 -2.33 -9.58 -1.51
N LEU A 100 -2.40 -9.32 -2.81
CA LEU A 100 -1.87 -10.24 -3.82
C LEU A 100 -0.35 -10.41 -3.68
N ALA A 101 0.39 -9.32 -3.47
CA ALA A 101 1.83 -9.37 -3.21
C ALA A 101 2.16 -10.18 -1.94
N MET A 102 1.36 -10.04 -0.88
CA MET A 102 1.49 -10.80 0.37
C MET A 102 1.25 -12.29 0.17
N CYS A 103 0.18 -12.66 -0.54
CA CYS A 103 -0.15 -14.05 -0.82
C CYS A 103 1.00 -14.72 -1.59
N GLU A 104 1.55 -14.04 -2.60
CA GLU A 104 2.67 -14.55 -3.38
C GLU A 104 3.98 -14.63 -2.57
N ALA A 105 4.30 -13.59 -1.81
CA ALA A 105 5.49 -13.58 -0.94
C ALA A 105 5.41 -14.67 0.13
N SER A 106 4.24 -14.85 0.77
CA SER A 106 4.01 -15.89 1.79
C SER A 106 4.18 -17.29 1.23
N ARG A 107 3.59 -17.56 0.06
CA ARG A 107 3.77 -18.84 -0.64
C ARG A 107 5.25 -19.13 -0.92
N LEU A 108 6.00 -18.14 -1.41
CA LEU A 108 7.42 -18.29 -1.71
C LEU A 108 8.25 -18.57 -0.44
N MET A 109 7.97 -17.85 0.65
CA MET A 109 8.67 -18.02 1.94
C MET A 109 8.41 -19.38 2.57
N HIS A 110 7.18 -19.87 2.49
CA HIS A 110 6.83 -21.20 3.01
C HIS A 110 7.61 -22.32 2.31
N HIS A 111 7.77 -22.22 0.99
CA HIS A 111 8.54 -23.21 0.22
C HIS A 111 10.06 -23.15 0.44
N ASN A 112 10.60 -21.97 0.75
CA ASN A 112 12.05 -21.78 0.91
C ASN A 112 12.52 -21.85 2.39
N GLY A 113 11.61 -22.08 3.34
CA GLY A 113 11.95 -22.15 4.77
C GLY A 113 12.46 -20.82 5.34
N TRP A 114 12.18 -19.70 4.67
CA TRP A 114 12.62 -18.37 5.10
C TRP A 114 11.83 -17.93 6.34
N PRO A 115 12.45 -17.15 7.24
CA PRO A 115 11.76 -16.57 8.39
C PRO A 115 10.68 -15.59 7.91
N SER A 116 9.49 -16.14 7.66
CA SER A 116 8.34 -15.48 7.06
C SER A 116 7.72 -14.43 7.99
N TYR A 117 8.03 -14.48 9.28
CA TYR A 117 7.39 -13.64 10.28
C TYR A 117 7.76 -12.15 10.14
N ILE A 118 9.00 -11.78 9.78
CA ILE A 118 9.41 -10.36 9.67
C ILE A 118 8.67 -9.67 8.51
N TYR A 119 8.61 -10.34 7.37
CA TYR A 119 7.92 -9.85 6.19
C TYR A 119 6.40 -9.90 6.37
N GLY A 120 5.87 -11.01 6.91
CA GLY A 120 4.46 -11.15 7.25
C GLY A 120 3.96 -10.01 8.14
N ILE A 121 4.68 -9.69 9.22
CA ILE A 121 4.33 -8.58 10.12
C ILE A 121 4.39 -7.24 9.37
N SER A 122 5.46 -6.97 8.63
CA SER A 122 5.63 -5.70 7.90
C SER A 122 4.50 -5.47 6.89
N PHE A 123 4.16 -6.51 6.14
CA PHE A 123 3.08 -6.46 5.16
C PHE A 123 1.68 -6.42 5.80
N SER A 124 1.45 -7.14 6.91
CA SER A 124 0.18 -7.06 7.66
C SER A 124 -0.04 -5.68 8.27
N LEU A 125 1.01 -5.03 8.80
CA LEU A 125 0.94 -3.65 9.28
C LEU A 125 0.65 -2.68 8.13
N LEU A 126 1.28 -2.90 6.97
CA LEU A 126 1.05 -2.09 5.78
C LEU A 126 -0.38 -2.23 5.26
N LEU A 127 -0.91 -3.46 5.22
CA LEU A 127 -2.29 -3.77 4.83
C LEU A 127 -3.30 -3.15 5.79
N LEU A 128 -3.05 -3.26 7.10
CA LEU A 128 -3.90 -2.63 8.12
C LEU A 128 -3.91 -1.11 7.96
N ALA A 129 -2.75 -0.48 7.75
CA ALA A 129 -2.65 0.95 7.52
C ALA A 129 -3.44 1.38 6.28
N THR A 130 -3.30 0.65 5.16
CA THR A 130 -4.05 0.95 3.92
C THR A 130 -5.57 0.76 4.08
N GLN A 131 -6.02 -0.26 4.83
CA GLN A 131 -7.44 -0.45 5.12
C GLN A 131 -8.01 0.64 6.03
N ILE A 132 -7.29 1.05 7.08
CA ILE A 132 -7.68 2.17 7.94
C ILE A 132 -7.82 3.44 7.09
N MET A 133 -6.86 3.70 6.20
CA MET A 133 -6.91 4.85 5.31
C MET A 133 -8.10 4.79 4.35
N ALA A 134 -8.37 3.64 3.72
CA ALA A 134 -9.54 3.45 2.85
C ALA A 134 -10.85 3.68 3.61
N ALA A 135 -10.96 3.20 4.86
CA ALA A 135 -12.14 3.39 5.71
C ALA A 135 -12.33 4.86 6.10
N LEU A 136 -11.26 5.57 6.46
CA LEU A 136 -11.30 6.99 6.79
C LEU A 136 -11.70 7.83 5.57
N SER A 137 -11.13 7.55 4.40
CA SER A 137 -11.53 8.19 3.13
C SER A 137 -12.97 7.86 2.73
N GLY A 138 -13.45 6.63 2.97
CA GLY A 138 -14.84 6.25 2.75
C GLY A 138 -15.82 6.99 3.66
N LYS A 139 -15.49 7.12 4.96
CA LYS A 139 -16.30 7.90 5.91
C LYS A 139 -16.43 9.36 5.47
N LEU A 140 -15.38 9.96 4.91
CA LEU A 140 -15.43 11.31 4.35
C LEU A 140 -16.44 11.44 3.20
N ILE A 141 -16.63 10.39 2.37
CA ILE A 141 -17.66 10.39 1.33
C ILE A 141 -19.06 10.37 1.95
N PHE A 142 -19.32 9.45 2.88
CA PHE A 142 -20.66 9.29 3.47
C PHE A 142 -21.12 10.52 4.26
N SER A 143 -20.22 11.12 5.05
CA SER A 143 -20.51 12.37 5.77
C SER A 143 -20.91 13.53 4.83
N TYR A 144 -20.54 13.45 3.55
CA TYR A 144 -20.81 14.50 2.57
C TYR A 144 -22.03 14.25 1.70
N GLN A 145 -22.46 13.01 1.49
CA GLN A 145 -23.72 12.74 0.80
C GLN A 145 -24.94 13.08 1.65
N SER A 146 -24.80 13.12 2.98
CA SER A 146 -25.87 13.49 3.91
C SER A 146 -26.05 15.01 4.08
N LEU A 147 -25.32 15.85 3.35
CA LEU A 147 -25.28 17.32 3.44
C LEU A 147 -25.76 17.95 2.13
#